data_AF-A0A948XPZ1-F1
#
_entry.id   AF-A0A948XPZ1-F1
#
_cell.length_a   1.000
_cell.length_b   1.000
_cell.length_c   1.000
_cell.angle_alpha   90.00
_cell.angle_beta   90.00
_cell.angle_gamma   90.00
#
_symmetry.space_group_name_H-M   'P 1'
#
loop_
_entity.id
_entity.type
_entity.pdbx_description
1 polymer ?
#
loop_
_entity_poly.entity_id
_entity_poly.type
_entity_poly.pdbx_seq_one_letter_code
_entity_poly.pdbx_strand_id
1 'polypeptide(L)'
;MFDLQTPPQPAFEQVQTQEPPIAELAAPAWDLTLGLISATVQIDQNNGDSTRRVGTGFLINAPRPDGSPRTVLVTANHVLEGMGGRDARVGWRSEMPGGGWRFAPDPLRIRDNYGAPVWTKHPERDIAVMEVSAPPAFARAAIPLGWLASGDDLDAWQIGPGDELLTLGFPRGYSSNTAGFPILRTGRIASWPLTPVEKFQVFLLDFPVFPGNSGGPVFWTPAARKLPGTVQPDHPFIAGVLTSEVRPSDEPLGIGVVAHAGYVREAIALLDSALAVVPGGAPAP
;
A
#
# COMPACT_ATOMS: atom_id res chain seq x y z
N MET A 1 41.76 -55.37 -47.92
CA MET A 1 40.34 -55.02 -47.68
C MET A 1 40.09 -55.18 -46.19
N PHE A 2 40.08 -54.08 -45.45
CA PHE A 2 39.71 -54.05 -44.04
C PHE A 2 38.34 -53.38 -43.96
N ASP A 3 37.36 -54.13 -43.48
CA ASP A 3 35.97 -53.69 -43.32
C ASP A 3 35.89 -52.83 -42.05
N LEU A 4 35.73 -51.52 -42.20
CA LEU A 4 35.60 -50.58 -41.08
C LEU A 4 34.15 -50.62 -40.58
N GLN A 5 33.86 -51.49 -39.61
CA GLN A 5 32.62 -51.41 -38.84
C GLN A 5 32.58 -50.09 -38.07
N THR A 6 31.57 -49.27 -38.38
CA THR A 6 31.30 -48.02 -37.65
C THR A 6 30.74 -48.36 -36.27
N PRO A 7 31.26 -47.78 -35.17
CA PRO A 7 30.70 -48.03 -33.84
C PRO A 7 29.28 -47.46 -33.73
N PRO A 8 28.37 -48.09 -32.96
CA PRO A 8 27.02 -47.58 -32.76
C PRO A 8 27.10 -46.23 -32.01
N GLN A 9 26.29 -45.26 -32.46
CA GLN A 9 26.18 -43.97 -31.79
C GLN A 9 25.60 -44.16 -30.37
N PRO A 10 26.08 -43.40 -29.36
CA PRO A 10 25.45 -43.42 -28.05
C PRO A 10 24.04 -42.85 -28.18
N ALA A 11 23.05 -43.61 -27.69
CA ALA A 11 21.70 -43.11 -27.52
C ALA A 11 21.73 -42.04 -26.43
N PHE A 12 21.79 -40.77 -26.85
CA PHE A 12 21.41 -39.67 -25.97
C PHE A 12 19.91 -39.78 -25.77
N GLU A 13 19.52 -40.42 -24.67
CA GLU A 13 18.16 -40.33 -24.14
C GLU A 13 17.91 -38.84 -23.88
N GLN A 14 17.09 -38.23 -24.74
CA GLN A 14 16.65 -36.86 -24.56
C GLN A 14 15.77 -36.85 -23.31
N VAL A 15 16.40 -36.61 -22.16
CA VAL A 15 15.67 -36.15 -20.99
C VAL A 15 15.03 -34.85 -21.43
N GLN A 16 13.75 -34.90 -21.78
CA GLN A 16 12.93 -33.72 -21.93
C GLN A 16 12.94 -33.04 -20.56
N THR A 17 13.89 -32.14 -20.35
CA THR A 17 13.69 -31.05 -19.40
C THR A 17 12.55 -30.24 -19.99
N GLN A 18 11.34 -30.65 -19.64
CA GLN A 18 10.17 -29.84 -19.85
C GLN A 18 10.42 -28.60 -19.00
N GLU A 19 10.95 -27.54 -19.63
CA GLU A 19 10.87 -26.21 -19.05
C GLU A 19 9.40 -26.01 -18.71
N PRO A 20 9.08 -25.72 -17.44
CA PRO A 20 7.69 -25.56 -17.05
C PRO A 20 7.07 -24.50 -17.97
N PRO A 21 5.82 -24.70 -18.43
CA PRO A 21 5.16 -23.76 -19.32
C PRO A 21 5.25 -22.37 -18.70
N ILE A 22 5.79 -21.42 -19.46
CA ILE A 22 6.05 -20.02 -19.09
C ILE A 22 4.81 -19.33 -18.47
N ALA A 23 3.62 -19.90 -18.64
CA ALA A 23 2.34 -19.44 -18.15
C ALA A 23 2.10 -19.61 -16.62
N GLU A 24 2.90 -20.39 -15.89
CA GLU A 24 2.67 -20.67 -14.45
C GLU A 24 3.59 -19.88 -13.50
N LEU A 25 4.47 -19.03 -14.04
CA LEU A 25 5.12 -18.00 -13.23
C LEU A 25 4.03 -16.97 -12.87
N ALA A 26 3.62 -16.98 -11.59
CA ALA A 26 2.79 -15.98 -10.92
C ALA A 26 2.79 -14.64 -11.66
N ALA A 27 1.60 -14.07 -11.95
CA ALA A 27 1.42 -12.76 -12.60
C ALA A 27 2.63 -11.88 -12.26
N PRO A 28 3.51 -11.56 -13.25
CA PRO A 28 4.89 -11.19 -12.98
C PRO A 28 4.88 -10.11 -11.91
N ALA A 29 5.73 -10.19 -10.88
CA ALA A 29 5.72 -9.26 -9.74
C ALA A 29 5.60 -7.76 -10.11
N TRP A 30 6.00 -7.43 -11.34
CA TRP A 30 5.62 -6.24 -12.10
C TRP A 30 4.14 -5.86 -12.01
N ASP A 31 3.21 -6.74 -12.37
CA ASP A 31 1.75 -6.52 -12.37
C ASP A 31 1.22 -6.23 -10.96
N LEU A 32 1.79 -6.88 -9.94
CA LEU A 32 1.43 -6.68 -8.54
C LEU A 32 1.89 -5.32 -8.03
N THR A 33 3.13 -4.93 -8.37
CA THR A 33 3.67 -3.61 -8.05
C THR A 33 2.88 -2.51 -8.78
N LEU A 34 2.53 -2.72 -10.05
CA LEU A 34 1.69 -1.80 -10.81
C LEU A 34 0.28 -1.69 -10.22
N GLY A 35 -0.28 -2.77 -9.68
CA GLY A 35 -1.55 -2.75 -8.93
C GLY A 35 -1.48 -1.83 -7.72
N LEU A 36 -0.44 -1.97 -6.89
CA LEU A 36 -0.19 -1.12 -5.71
C LEU A 36 0.06 0.35 -6.08
N ILE A 37 0.83 0.59 -7.14
CA ILE A 37 1.02 1.93 -7.72
C ILE A 37 -0.34 2.52 -8.12
N SER A 38 -1.18 1.72 -8.79
CA SER A 38 -2.51 2.11 -9.27
C SER A 38 -3.50 2.39 -8.13
N ALA A 39 -3.34 1.73 -6.99
CA ALA A 39 -4.16 1.95 -5.78
C ALA A 39 -3.67 3.10 -4.90
N THR A 40 -2.48 3.66 -5.14
CA THR A 40 -1.89 4.71 -4.31
C THR A 40 -2.13 6.10 -4.90
N VAL A 41 -2.57 7.03 -4.06
CA VAL A 41 -3.03 8.39 -4.43
C VAL A 41 -2.37 9.47 -3.59
N GLN A 42 -2.18 10.64 -4.19
CA GLN A 42 -1.79 11.85 -3.46
C GLN A 42 -3.03 12.43 -2.77
N ILE A 43 -2.86 12.91 -1.53
CA ILE A 43 -3.87 13.72 -0.85
C ILE A 43 -3.24 15.07 -0.58
N ASP A 44 -3.88 16.18 -0.98
CA ASP A 44 -3.35 17.51 -0.70
C ASP A 44 -4.42 18.56 -0.38
N GLN A 45 -4.02 19.57 0.38
CA GLN A 45 -4.85 20.74 0.67
C GLN A 45 -3.97 21.99 0.72
N ASN A 46 -4.46 23.08 0.13
CA ASN A 46 -3.90 24.41 0.36
C ASN A 46 -4.59 25.02 1.58
N ASN A 47 -3.84 25.30 2.64
CA ASN A 47 -4.40 25.75 3.92
C ASN A 47 -4.73 27.26 3.94
N GLY A 48 -4.61 27.96 2.81
CA GLY A 48 -4.98 29.37 2.66
C GLY A 48 -3.92 30.35 3.20
N ASP A 49 -2.98 29.88 4.00
CA ASP A 49 -1.81 30.61 4.53
C ASP A 49 -0.55 30.43 3.64
N SER A 50 -0.75 30.09 2.36
CA SER A 50 0.29 29.66 1.41
C SER A 50 1.01 28.34 1.75
N THR A 51 0.62 27.66 2.84
CA THR A 51 1.13 26.32 3.12
C THR A 51 0.29 25.26 2.41
N ARG A 52 0.99 24.36 1.71
CA ARG A 52 0.39 23.19 1.08
C ARG A 52 0.69 21.98 1.95
N ARG A 53 -0.35 21.33 2.45
CA ARG A 53 -0.25 20.02 3.09
C ARG A 53 -0.38 18.94 2.03
N VAL A 54 0.52 17.97 2.08
CA VAL A 54 0.53 16.83 1.17
C VAL A 54 0.79 15.58 1.98
N GLY A 55 0.07 14.51 1.64
CA GLY A 55 0.28 13.16 2.13
C GLY A 55 0.04 12.14 1.04
N THR A 56 0.22 10.88 1.42
CA THR A 56 -0.08 9.73 0.58
C THR A 56 -1.27 8.99 1.18
N GLY A 57 -2.11 8.40 0.35
CA GLY A 57 -3.04 7.38 0.77
C GLY A 57 -3.09 6.23 -0.22
N PHE A 58 -3.67 5.11 0.19
CA PHE A 58 -3.88 3.96 -0.68
C PHE A 58 -5.28 3.38 -0.48
N LEU A 59 -5.78 2.74 -1.52
CA LEU A 59 -7.16 2.23 -1.56
C LEU A 59 -7.18 0.74 -1.22
N ILE A 60 -8.05 0.39 -0.27
CA ILE A 60 -8.39 -0.99 0.07
C ILE A 60 -9.78 -1.32 -0.47
N ASN A 61 -9.92 -2.48 -1.10
CA ASN A 61 -11.20 -3.13 -1.33
C ASN A 61 -11.63 -3.79 -0.02
N ALA A 62 -12.50 -3.12 0.72
CA ALA A 62 -13.01 -3.54 2.02
C ALA A 62 -14.55 -3.58 1.97
N PRO A 63 -15.13 -4.71 1.53
CA PRO A 63 -16.58 -4.89 1.53
C PRO A 63 -17.17 -4.54 2.89
N ARG A 64 -18.38 -3.96 2.88
CA ARG A 64 -19.11 -3.69 4.13
C ARG A 64 -19.48 -5.01 4.82
N PRO A 65 -19.87 -4.97 6.12
CA PRO A 65 -20.33 -6.16 6.82
C PRO A 65 -21.50 -6.90 6.14
N ASP A 66 -22.32 -6.20 5.35
CA ASP A 66 -23.41 -6.77 4.55
C ASP A 66 -22.96 -7.42 3.22
N GLY A 67 -21.65 -7.39 2.92
CA GLY A 67 -21.05 -7.92 1.70
C GLY A 67 -21.06 -6.94 0.51
N SER A 68 -21.67 -5.76 0.63
CA SER A 68 -21.67 -4.78 -0.45
C SER A 68 -20.26 -4.25 -0.75
N PRO A 69 -19.90 -4.06 -2.03
CA PRO A 69 -18.57 -3.59 -2.40
C PRO A 69 -18.35 -2.17 -1.92
N ARG A 70 -17.14 -1.89 -1.44
CA ARG A 70 -16.73 -0.58 -0.94
C ARG A 70 -15.22 -0.39 -1.08
N THR A 71 -14.84 0.83 -1.43
CA THR A 71 -13.44 1.27 -1.42
C THR A 71 -13.18 2.15 -0.20
N VAL A 72 -12.13 1.82 0.55
CA VAL A 72 -11.68 2.58 1.71
C VAL A 72 -10.31 3.20 1.40
N LEU A 73 -10.20 4.51 1.57
CA LEU A 73 -8.94 5.22 1.56
C LEU A 73 -8.27 5.07 2.94
N VAL A 74 -7.02 4.66 2.95
CA VAL A 74 -6.15 4.55 4.13
C VAL A 74 -5.05 5.60 4.01
N THR A 75 -4.74 6.29 5.12
CA THR A 75 -3.63 7.24 5.22
C THR A 75 -3.17 7.35 6.68
N ALA A 76 -2.16 8.18 6.95
CA ALA A 76 -1.77 8.52 8.31
C ALA A 76 -2.75 9.57 8.89
N ASN A 77 -3.12 9.45 10.16
CA ASN A 77 -4.12 10.34 10.78
C ASN A 77 -3.69 11.81 10.71
N HIS A 78 -2.44 12.12 11.02
CA HIS A 78 -1.95 13.50 11.01
C HIS A 78 -2.02 14.16 9.62
N VAL A 79 -2.09 13.38 8.53
CA VAL A 79 -2.26 13.93 7.17
C VAL A 79 -3.59 14.65 7.06
N LEU A 80 -4.69 13.99 7.44
CA LEU A 80 -6.04 14.57 7.38
C LEU A 80 -6.27 15.58 8.51
N GLU A 81 -5.68 15.35 9.69
CA GLU A 81 -5.75 16.28 10.81
C GLU A 81 -5.07 17.62 10.49
N GLY A 82 -3.91 17.58 9.81
CA GLY A 82 -3.18 18.77 9.37
C GLY A 82 -3.86 19.55 8.24
N MET A 83 -4.90 18.97 7.61
CA MET A 83 -5.74 19.62 6.61
C MET A 83 -6.93 20.30 7.32
N GLY A 84 -6.80 21.62 7.51
CA GLY A 84 -7.77 22.44 8.27
C GLY A 84 -9.05 22.76 7.50
N GLY A 85 -9.00 22.76 6.18
CA GLY A 85 -10.17 23.03 5.33
C GLY A 85 -11.16 21.85 5.27
N ARG A 86 -12.39 22.14 4.83
CA ARG A 86 -13.45 21.14 4.71
C ARG A 86 -13.16 20.06 3.66
N ASP A 87 -12.56 20.48 2.56
CA ASP A 87 -12.30 19.67 1.37
C ASP A 87 -10.78 19.61 1.14
N ALA A 88 -10.23 18.41 1.07
CA ALA A 88 -8.91 18.15 0.49
C ALA A 88 -9.08 17.87 -1.02
N ARG A 89 -8.00 17.51 -1.70
CA ARG A 89 -8.05 16.91 -3.04
C ARG A 89 -7.41 15.54 -3.00
N VAL A 90 -7.96 14.63 -3.78
CA VAL A 90 -7.41 13.30 -4.02
C VAL A 90 -6.95 13.19 -5.47
N GLY A 91 -5.73 12.74 -5.67
CA GLY A 91 -5.07 12.69 -6.95
C GLY A 91 -5.49 11.49 -7.79
N TRP A 92 -6.57 11.62 -8.56
CA TRP A 92 -6.92 10.62 -9.58
C TRP A 92 -6.10 10.81 -10.85
N ARG A 93 -6.07 9.74 -11.66
CA ARG A 93 -5.50 9.74 -13.00
C ARG A 93 -6.38 8.96 -13.97
N SER A 94 -6.42 9.42 -15.21
CA SER A 94 -7.16 8.79 -16.29
C SER A 94 -6.23 8.52 -17.46
N GLU A 95 -6.29 7.31 -18.00
CA GLU A 95 -5.67 7.01 -19.28
C GLU A 95 -6.36 7.82 -20.39
N MET A 96 -5.58 8.34 -21.35
CA MET A 96 -6.10 9.14 -22.45
C MET A 96 -6.24 8.32 -23.73
N PRO A 97 -7.21 8.65 -24.61
CA PRO A 97 -7.26 8.07 -25.96
C PRO A 97 -5.95 8.31 -26.71
N GLY A 98 -5.38 7.26 -27.30
CA GLY A 98 -4.08 7.32 -27.98
C GLY A 98 -2.86 7.06 -27.09
N GLY A 99 -3.08 6.71 -25.82
CA GLY A 99 -2.03 6.39 -24.86
C GLY A 99 -1.62 7.58 -23.99
N GLY A 100 -0.94 7.29 -22.89
CA GLY A 100 -0.56 8.28 -21.89
C GLY A 100 -1.64 8.53 -20.84
N TRP A 101 -1.32 9.39 -19.88
CA TRP A 101 -2.10 9.57 -18.67
C TRP A 101 -2.26 11.05 -18.34
N ARG A 102 -3.39 11.39 -17.74
CA ARG A 102 -3.69 12.73 -17.22
C ARG A 102 -3.95 12.66 -15.72
N PHE A 103 -3.30 13.53 -14.97
CA PHE A 103 -3.63 13.79 -13.58
C PHE A 103 -4.91 14.66 -13.50
N ALA A 104 -5.91 14.20 -12.76
CA ALA A 104 -7.21 14.83 -12.64
C ALA A 104 -7.68 14.75 -11.17
N PRO A 105 -7.16 15.62 -10.29
CA PRO A 105 -7.52 15.58 -8.88
C PRO A 105 -8.96 16.05 -8.65
N ASP A 106 -9.70 15.35 -7.80
CA ASP A 106 -11.06 15.73 -7.41
C ASP A 106 -11.12 16.14 -5.94
N PRO A 107 -12.13 16.94 -5.54
CA PRO A 107 -12.39 17.23 -4.13
C PRO A 107 -12.63 15.96 -3.31
N LEU A 108 -11.97 15.87 -2.16
CA LEU A 108 -12.19 14.85 -1.14
C LEU A 108 -12.75 15.54 0.12
N ARG A 109 -14.02 15.29 0.42
CA ARG A 109 -14.67 15.81 1.62
C ARG A 109 -14.07 15.14 2.85
N ILE A 110 -13.38 15.91 3.71
CA ILE A 110 -12.72 15.38 4.91
C ILE A 110 -13.34 15.90 6.22
N ARG A 111 -14.19 16.93 6.15
CA ARG A 111 -14.96 17.43 7.31
C ARG A 111 -16.39 17.77 6.91
N ASP A 112 -17.35 17.63 7.80
CA ASP A 112 -18.73 18.03 7.55
C ASP A 112 -18.89 19.57 7.57
N ASN A 113 -20.13 20.05 7.49
CA ASN A 113 -20.41 21.50 7.51
C ASN A 113 -20.17 22.15 8.89
N TYR A 114 -19.98 21.36 9.95
CA TYR A 114 -19.69 21.80 11.30
C TYR A 114 -18.19 21.66 11.64
N GLY A 115 -17.38 21.18 10.70
CA GLY A 115 -15.93 20.98 10.86
C GLY A 115 -15.54 19.65 11.49
N ALA A 116 -16.51 18.78 11.81
CA ALA A 116 -16.22 17.45 12.36
C ALA A 116 -15.64 16.54 11.27
N PRO A 117 -14.66 15.68 11.59
CA PRO A 117 -14.08 14.76 10.60
C PRO A 117 -15.13 13.78 10.07
N VAL A 118 -15.11 13.51 8.77
CA VAL A 118 -15.93 12.44 8.14
C VAL A 118 -15.12 11.16 7.86
N TRP A 119 -14.03 11.00 8.60
CA TRP A 119 -13.10 9.88 8.52
C TRP A 119 -12.90 9.32 9.93
N THR A 120 -12.55 8.03 10.01
CA THR A 120 -12.35 7.32 11.27
C THR A 120 -10.86 7.24 11.58
N LYS A 121 -10.48 7.62 12.79
CA LYS A 121 -9.11 7.49 13.29
C LYS A 121 -8.95 6.23 14.13
N HIS A 122 -7.80 5.57 14.01
CA HIS A 122 -7.41 4.57 14.98
C HIS A 122 -7.14 5.26 16.34
N PRO A 123 -7.61 4.70 17.48
CA PRO A 123 -7.50 5.38 18.78
C PRO A 123 -6.07 5.54 19.27
N GLU A 124 -5.19 4.59 18.94
CA GLU A 124 -3.82 4.55 19.47
C GLU A 124 -2.71 4.71 18.42
N ARG A 125 -3.07 4.70 17.14
CA ARG A 125 -2.11 4.69 16.03
C ARG A 125 -2.43 5.80 15.08
N ASP A 126 -1.39 6.29 14.44
CA ASP A 126 -1.48 7.39 13.49
C ASP A 126 -2.01 6.88 12.13
N ILE A 127 -3.23 6.35 12.14
CA ILE A 127 -3.92 5.78 10.97
C ILE A 127 -5.31 6.39 10.90
N ALA A 128 -5.70 6.81 9.70
CA ALA A 128 -7.06 7.21 9.39
C ALA A 128 -7.58 6.45 8.18
N VAL A 129 -8.88 6.13 8.22
CA VAL A 129 -9.59 5.46 7.14
C VAL A 129 -10.88 6.18 6.82
N MET A 130 -11.27 6.19 5.55
CA MET A 130 -12.56 6.73 5.12
C MET A 130 -13.09 5.99 3.90
N GLU A 131 -14.40 5.79 3.86
CA GLU A 131 -15.07 5.34 2.64
C GLU A 131 -14.99 6.43 1.56
N VAL A 132 -14.66 6.04 0.32
CA VAL A 132 -14.58 6.97 -0.82
C VAL A 132 -15.29 6.43 -2.05
N SER A 133 -15.90 7.32 -2.83
CA SER A 133 -16.37 7.02 -4.17
C SER A 133 -15.21 7.13 -5.17
N ALA A 134 -14.40 6.08 -5.27
CA ALA A 134 -13.28 6.05 -6.20
C ALA A 134 -13.75 5.85 -7.66
N PRO A 135 -13.08 6.46 -8.67
CA PRO A 135 -13.36 6.16 -10.08
C PRO A 135 -13.24 4.65 -10.37
N PRO A 136 -13.99 4.08 -11.33
CA PRO A 136 -14.05 2.63 -11.52
C PRO A 136 -12.69 1.93 -11.70
N ALA A 137 -11.72 2.59 -12.34
CA ALA A 137 -10.37 2.05 -12.50
C ALA A 137 -9.65 1.91 -11.15
N PHE A 138 -9.78 2.90 -10.27
CA PHE A 138 -9.21 2.88 -8.91
C PHE A 138 -9.93 1.90 -7.99
N ALA A 139 -11.27 1.84 -8.08
CA ALA A 139 -12.04 0.86 -7.31
C ALA A 139 -11.66 -0.59 -7.68
N ARG A 140 -11.43 -0.87 -8.97
CA ARG A 140 -10.92 -2.18 -9.43
C ARG A 140 -9.48 -2.46 -9.01
N ALA A 141 -8.64 -1.44 -8.97
CA ALA A 141 -7.24 -1.56 -8.55
C ALA A 141 -7.07 -1.58 -7.02
N ALA A 142 -8.13 -1.31 -6.25
CA ALA A 142 -8.05 -1.26 -4.80
C ALA A 142 -7.55 -2.59 -4.22
N ILE A 143 -6.60 -2.48 -3.28
CA ILE A 143 -5.84 -3.61 -2.75
C ILE A 143 -6.79 -4.51 -1.94
N PRO A 144 -6.77 -5.84 -2.13
CA PRO A 144 -7.60 -6.74 -1.35
C PRO A 144 -7.37 -6.57 0.15
N LEU A 145 -8.44 -6.51 0.96
CA LEU A 145 -8.33 -6.44 2.42
C LEU A 145 -7.48 -7.59 3.00
N GLY A 146 -7.51 -8.76 2.36
CA GLY A 146 -6.70 -9.93 2.73
C GLY A 146 -5.19 -9.71 2.67
N TRP A 147 -4.70 -8.71 1.93
CA TRP A 147 -3.26 -8.43 1.79
C TRP A 147 -2.67 -7.66 2.98
N LEU A 148 -3.49 -7.17 3.92
CA LEU A 148 -2.98 -6.51 5.13
C LEU A 148 -2.40 -7.56 6.10
N ALA A 149 -1.08 -7.64 6.23
CA ALA A 149 -0.44 -8.66 7.06
C ALA A 149 -0.77 -8.48 8.56
N SER A 150 -1.04 -9.60 9.23
CA SER A 150 -1.12 -9.73 10.69
C SER A 150 0.26 -10.03 11.29
N GLY A 151 0.36 -10.00 12.62
CA GLY A 151 1.58 -10.45 13.31
C GLY A 151 1.90 -11.93 13.00
N ASP A 152 0.88 -12.79 13.00
CA ASP A 152 1.01 -14.21 12.68
C ASP A 152 1.53 -14.43 11.26
N ASP A 153 1.10 -13.61 10.29
CA ASP A 153 1.60 -13.68 8.92
C ASP A 153 3.10 -13.33 8.85
N LEU A 154 3.53 -12.28 9.57
CA LEU A 154 4.93 -11.88 9.62
C LEU A 154 5.81 -12.98 10.23
N ASP A 155 5.34 -13.62 11.31
CA ASP A 155 6.03 -14.75 11.95
C ASP A 155 6.08 -15.97 11.02
N ALA A 156 4.98 -16.32 10.37
CA ALA A 156 4.88 -17.46 9.46
C ALA A 156 5.79 -17.31 8.22
N TRP A 157 5.91 -16.09 7.70
CA TRP A 157 6.79 -15.79 6.57
C TRP A 157 8.23 -15.46 7.00
N GLN A 158 8.53 -15.52 8.30
CA GLN A 158 9.83 -15.21 8.88
C GLN A 158 10.35 -13.81 8.51
N ILE A 159 9.43 -12.83 8.42
CA ILE A 159 9.77 -11.44 8.11
C ILE A 159 10.53 -10.83 9.29
N GLY A 160 11.71 -10.27 9.02
CA GLY A 160 12.62 -9.82 10.05
C GLY A 160 13.60 -8.73 9.61
N PRO A 161 14.52 -8.32 10.49
CA PRO A 161 15.48 -7.27 10.22
C PRO A 161 16.34 -7.60 9.00
N GLY A 162 16.56 -6.61 8.14
CA GLY A 162 17.29 -6.76 6.89
C GLY A 162 16.43 -7.14 5.69
N ASP A 163 15.20 -7.62 5.89
CA ASP A 163 14.28 -7.87 4.78
C ASP A 163 13.92 -6.58 4.06
N GLU A 164 13.89 -6.66 2.73
CA GLU A 164 13.57 -5.53 1.86
C GLU A 164 12.05 -5.36 1.74
N LEU A 165 11.58 -4.15 2.02
CA LEU A 165 10.22 -3.73 1.77
C LEU A 165 10.20 -2.53 0.82
N LEU A 166 9.14 -2.45 0.03
CA LEU A 166 8.85 -1.36 -0.87
C LEU A 166 7.89 -0.38 -0.20
N THR A 167 7.96 0.89 -0.59
CA THR A 167 6.99 1.91 -0.18
C THR A 167 6.68 2.87 -1.31
N LEU A 168 5.44 3.33 -1.35
CA LEU A 168 4.94 4.29 -2.32
C LEU A 168 4.57 5.59 -1.63
N GLY A 169 4.95 6.72 -2.21
CA GLY A 169 4.54 8.01 -1.67
C GLY A 169 4.80 9.20 -2.57
N PHE A 170 4.49 10.39 -2.07
CA PHE A 170 4.66 11.66 -2.77
C PHE A 170 5.59 12.60 -1.98
N PRO A 171 6.90 12.29 -1.88
CA PRO A 171 7.84 13.07 -1.09
C PRO A 171 7.84 14.52 -1.57
N ARG A 172 7.63 15.45 -0.64
CA ARG A 172 7.47 16.90 -0.86
C ARG A 172 6.38 17.24 -1.91
N GLY A 173 5.43 16.33 -2.11
CA GLY A 173 4.37 16.42 -3.11
C GLY A 173 4.78 16.12 -4.54
N TYR A 174 6.01 15.64 -4.78
CA TYR A 174 6.43 15.18 -6.10
C TYR A 174 5.80 13.84 -6.46
N SER A 175 5.45 13.71 -7.74
CA SER A 175 5.01 12.47 -8.38
C SER A 175 6.16 11.92 -9.23
N SER A 176 6.14 10.61 -9.53
CA SER A 176 7.17 9.98 -10.38
C SER A 176 7.13 10.47 -11.83
N ASN A 177 6.01 11.05 -12.26
CA ASN A 177 5.82 11.66 -13.56
C ASN A 177 4.67 12.68 -13.53
N THR A 178 4.42 13.33 -14.66
CA THR A 178 3.34 14.32 -14.83
C THR A 178 1.93 13.75 -14.70
N ALA A 179 1.78 12.42 -14.71
CA ALA A 179 0.51 11.74 -14.58
C ALA A 179 0.07 11.51 -13.13
N GLY A 180 0.88 11.93 -12.14
CA GLY A 180 0.50 11.85 -10.73
C GLY A 180 0.63 10.45 -10.15
N PHE A 181 1.53 9.62 -10.69
CA PHE A 181 1.87 8.35 -10.07
C PHE A 181 2.78 8.54 -8.84
N PRO A 182 2.62 7.72 -7.79
CA PRO A 182 3.52 7.74 -6.64
C PRO A 182 4.97 7.43 -7.04
N ILE A 183 5.91 7.84 -6.19
CA ILE A 183 7.32 7.44 -6.26
C ILE A 183 7.49 6.15 -5.47
N LEU A 184 7.94 5.10 -6.15
CA LEU A 184 8.34 3.84 -5.54
C LEU A 184 9.73 3.98 -4.91
N ARG A 185 9.86 3.54 -3.67
CA ARG A 185 11.11 3.55 -2.89
C ARG A 185 11.28 2.20 -2.21
N THR A 186 12.51 1.90 -1.80
CA THR A 186 12.88 0.67 -1.09
C THR A 186 13.55 1.02 0.22
N GLY A 187 13.40 0.15 1.22
CA GLY A 187 14.09 0.22 2.50
C GLY A 187 14.16 -1.16 3.13
N ARG A 188 15.04 -1.34 4.12
CA ARG A 188 15.16 -2.59 4.88
C ARG A 188 14.58 -2.46 6.27
N ILE A 189 14.01 -3.52 6.80
CA ILE A 189 13.53 -3.55 8.18
C ILE A 189 14.70 -3.31 9.13
N ALA A 190 14.60 -2.27 9.97
CA ALA A 190 15.67 -1.72 10.78
C ALA A 190 15.47 -1.92 12.29
N SER A 191 14.40 -2.60 12.70
CA SER A 191 14.09 -2.90 14.09
C SER A 191 13.88 -4.39 14.29
N TRP A 192 14.08 -4.82 15.54
CA TRP A 192 13.73 -6.15 16.00
C TRP A 192 13.38 -6.09 17.50
N PRO A 193 12.40 -6.87 17.97
CA PRO A 193 11.48 -7.73 17.20
C PRO A 193 10.32 -6.95 16.56
N LEU A 194 9.58 -7.61 15.65
CA LEU A 194 8.37 -7.08 15.00
C LEU A 194 7.08 -7.56 15.70
N THR A 195 7.15 -8.71 16.35
CA THR A 195 6.03 -9.40 16.99
C THR A 195 6.38 -9.74 18.45
N PRO A 196 5.39 -9.87 19.34
CA PRO A 196 3.97 -9.61 19.14
C PRO A 196 3.65 -8.12 18.95
N VAL A 197 2.72 -7.79 18.04
CA VAL A 197 2.40 -6.41 17.60
C VAL A 197 1.91 -5.54 18.76
N GLU A 198 1.31 -6.14 19.79
CA GLU A 198 0.83 -5.43 20.99
C GLU A 198 1.98 -4.88 21.83
N LYS A 199 3.17 -5.50 21.76
CA LYS A 199 4.40 -5.04 22.42
C LYS A 199 5.26 -4.18 21.49
N PHE A 200 5.29 -4.51 20.21
CA PHE A 200 6.06 -3.82 19.18
C PHE A 200 5.10 -3.19 18.19
N GLN A 201 4.53 -2.05 18.62
CA GLN A 201 3.37 -1.45 17.95
C GLN A 201 3.71 -0.72 16.65
N VAL A 202 5.00 -0.53 16.39
CA VAL A 202 5.56 -0.01 15.14
C VAL A 202 6.86 -0.75 14.88
N PHE A 203 7.28 -0.78 13.63
CA PHE A 203 8.61 -1.21 13.24
C PHE A 203 9.31 -0.13 12.42
N LEU A 204 10.63 -0.23 12.30
CA LEU A 204 11.47 0.76 11.65
C LEU A 204 11.88 0.29 10.26
N LEU A 205 11.97 1.23 9.31
CA LEU A 205 12.44 0.99 7.95
C LEU A 205 13.60 1.94 7.61
N ASP A 206 14.73 1.40 7.16
CA ASP A 206 15.93 2.15 6.82
C ASP A 206 15.80 2.83 5.45
N PHE A 207 15.21 4.03 5.44
CA PHE A 207 15.18 4.92 4.27
C PHE A 207 14.81 6.36 4.66
N PRO A 208 15.34 7.38 3.97
CA PRO A 208 15.01 8.78 4.26
C PRO A 208 13.52 9.06 4.09
N VAL A 209 12.87 9.61 5.10
CA VAL A 209 11.47 10.03 5.00
C VAL A 209 11.40 11.54 4.71
N PHE A 210 10.39 11.96 3.95
CA PHE A 210 10.12 13.36 3.66
C PHE A 210 8.64 13.62 3.89
N PRO A 211 8.25 14.86 4.23
CA PRO A 211 6.85 15.26 4.23
C PRO A 211 6.17 14.83 2.93
N GLY A 212 4.98 14.24 3.00
CA GLY A 212 4.29 13.67 1.84
C GLY A 212 4.47 12.17 1.64
N ASN A 213 5.45 11.51 2.27
CA ASN A 213 5.48 10.04 2.30
C ASN A 213 4.46 9.44 3.27
N SER A 214 4.09 10.19 4.32
CA SER A 214 3.16 9.74 5.37
C SER A 214 1.83 9.28 4.78
N GLY A 215 1.35 8.14 5.27
CA GLY A 215 0.18 7.41 4.77
C GLY A 215 0.46 6.47 3.60
N GLY A 216 1.69 6.41 3.12
CA GLY A 216 2.11 5.48 2.07
C GLY A 216 2.11 4.02 2.55
N PRO A 217 1.72 3.06 1.69
CA PRO A 217 1.83 1.64 2.04
C PRO A 217 3.29 1.23 2.11
N VAL A 218 3.61 0.35 3.06
CA VAL A 218 4.87 -0.39 3.15
C VAL A 218 4.54 -1.85 2.89
N PHE A 219 5.14 -2.44 1.88
CA PHE A 219 4.68 -3.70 1.30
C PHE A 219 5.82 -4.54 0.75
N TRP A 220 5.51 -5.79 0.45
CA TRP A 220 6.39 -6.73 -0.20
C TRP A 220 5.69 -7.30 -1.44
N THR A 221 6.47 -7.52 -2.50
CA THR A 221 6.06 -8.26 -3.70
C THR A 221 7.13 -9.31 -4.02
N PRO A 222 6.76 -10.48 -4.57
CA PRO A 222 7.74 -11.51 -4.92
C PRO A 222 8.87 -10.99 -5.79
N ALA A 223 10.11 -11.37 -5.49
CA ALA A 223 11.20 -11.13 -6.43
C ALA A 223 11.05 -12.04 -7.66
N ALA A 224 11.53 -11.59 -8.83
CA ALA A 224 11.47 -12.36 -10.06
C ALA A 224 12.20 -13.72 -9.99
N ARG A 225 13.07 -13.93 -8.99
CA ARG A 225 13.74 -15.20 -8.71
C ARG A 225 13.68 -15.53 -7.23
N LYS A 226 13.12 -16.68 -6.88
CA LYS A 226 13.15 -17.24 -5.53
C LYS A 226 14.51 -17.90 -5.28
N LEU A 227 15.13 -17.61 -4.14
CA LEU A 227 16.30 -18.37 -3.69
C LEU A 227 15.84 -19.75 -3.22
N PRO A 228 16.48 -20.86 -3.67
CA PRO A 228 16.11 -22.20 -3.23
C PRO A 228 16.17 -22.32 -1.71
N GLY A 229 15.13 -22.91 -1.10
CA GLY A 229 15.07 -23.16 0.34
C GLY A 229 14.69 -21.96 1.21
N THR A 230 14.28 -20.83 0.64
CA THR A 230 13.79 -19.67 1.40
C THR A 230 12.28 -19.76 1.67
N VAL A 231 11.87 -19.49 2.91
CA VAL A 231 10.46 -19.23 3.24
C VAL A 231 10.13 -17.85 2.70
N GLN A 232 9.11 -17.77 1.86
CA GLN A 232 8.62 -16.51 1.31
C GLN A 232 7.09 -16.56 1.24
N PRO A 233 6.41 -15.40 1.32
CA PRO A 233 4.98 -15.32 1.05
C PRO A 233 4.65 -15.87 -0.33
N ASP A 234 3.47 -16.48 -0.45
CA ASP A 234 2.90 -16.97 -1.70
C ASP A 234 2.16 -15.88 -2.49
N HIS A 235 1.81 -14.76 -1.84
CA HIS A 235 1.24 -13.56 -2.45
C HIS A 235 1.85 -12.25 -1.89
N PRO A 236 1.70 -11.10 -2.57
CA PRO A 236 2.10 -9.81 -2.03
C PRO A 236 1.34 -9.47 -0.74
N PHE A 237 1.95 -8.65 0.11
CA PHE A 237 1.32 -8.19 1.34
C PHE A 237 1.71 -6.75 1.67
N ILE A 238 0.85 -6.07 2.43
CA ILE A 238 1.12 -4.79 3.06
C ILE A 238 1.56 -5.07 4.50
N ALA A 239 2.80 -4.75 4.85
CA ALA A 239 3.31 -4.83 6.22
C ALA A 239 2.72 -3.73 7.12
N GLY A 240 2.44 -2.56 6.54
CA GLY A 240 1.96 -1.42 7.31
C GLY A 240 1.84 -0.12 6.53
N VAL A 241 1.68 0.95 7.30
CA VAL A 241 1.54 2.33 6.83
C VAL A 241 2.72 3.14 7.35
N LEU A 242 3.43 3.83 6.46
CA LEU A 242 4.45 4.77 6.87
C LEU A 242 3.79 5.97 7.55
N THR A 243 4.14 6.24 8.81
CA THR A 243 3.52 7.32 9.59
C THR A 243 4.46 8.50 9.74
N SER A 244 5.67 8.26 10.24
CA SER A 244 6.62 9.31 10.56
C SER A 244 8.06 8.88 10.29
N GLU A 245 9.00 9.70 10.76
CA GLU A 245 10.42 9.41 10.74
C GLU A 245 10.98 9.49 12.16
N VAL A 246 12.05 8.75 12.42
CA VAL A 246 12.77 8.86 13.69
C VAL A 246 13.59 10.14 13.69
N ARG A 247 13.27 11.02 14.63
CA ARG A 247 13.83 12.36 14.75
C ARG A 247 14.21 12.66 16.21
N PRO A 248 15.38 12.20 16.70
CA PRO A 248 15.84 12.46 18.07
C PRO A 248 16.26 13.92 18.31
N SER A 249 16.60 14.65 17.23
CA SER A 249 16.98 16.06 17.20
C SER A 249 16.43 16.72 15.92
N ASP A 250 16.87 17.93 15.59
CA ASP A 250 16.47 18.60 14.34
C ASP A 250 16.93 17.87 13.06
N GLU A 251 17.88 16.94 13.18
CA GLU A 251 18.33 16.11 12.07
C GLU A 251 17.61 14.74 12.08
N PRO A 252 16.92 14.37 10.98
CA PRO A 252 16.28 13.06 10.90
C PRO A 252 17.33 11.96 10.73
N LEU A 253 17.12 10.80 11.37
CA LEU A 253 18.04 9.66 11.25
C LEU A 253 17.96 8.96 9.88
N GLY A 254 17.02 9.36 9.02
CA GLY A 254 16.73 8.65 7.78
C GLY A 254 16.08 7.29 8.03
N ILE A 255 15.34 7.15 9.13
CA ILE A 255 14.61 5.94 9.50
C ILE A 255 13.12 6.25 9.50
N GLY A 256 12.33 5.48 8.76
CA GLY A 256 10.87 5.55 8.76
C GLY A 256 10.24 4.74 9.88
N VAL A 257 9.14 5.24 10.43
CA VAL A 257 8.30 4.55 11.42
C VAL A 257 7.06 4.02 10.72
N VAL A 258 6.85 2.71 10.83
CA VAL A 258 5.75 2.00 10.15
C VAL A 258 4.79 1.45 11.18
N ALA A 259 3.53 1.87 11.10
CA ALA A 259 2.45 1.26 11.89
C ALA A 259 2.00 -0.03 11.18
N HIS A 260 1.87 -1.13 11.94
CA HIS A 260 1.49 -2.43 11.39
C HIS A 260 0.14 -2.39 10.65
N ALA A 261 0.01 -3.20 9.59
CA ALA A 261 -1.21 -3.30 8.80
C ALA A 261 -2.42 -3.83 9.59
N GLY A 262 -2.19 -4.55 10.70
CA GLY A 262 -3.25 -4.94 11.65
C GLY A 262 -4.08 -3.75 12.13
N TYR A 263 -3.45 -2.61 12.42
CA TYR A 263 -4.15 -1.41 12.85
C TYR A 263 -5.00 -0.76 11.76
N VAL A 264 -4.72 -1.04 10.47
CA VAL A 264 -5.62 -0.66 9.38
C VAL A 264 -6.90 -1.49 9.41
N ARG A 265 -6.80 -2.80 9.70
CA ARG A 265 -7.99 -3.67 9.87
C ARG A 265 -8.83 -3.20 11.05
N GLU A 266 -8.20 -2.87 12.17
CA GLU A 266 -8.88 -2.30 13.35
C GLU A 266 -9.59 -0.99 13.01
N ALA A 267 -8.92 -0.06 12.30
CA ALA A 267 -9.53 1.20 11.88
C ALA A 267 -10.74 0.99 10.94
N ILE A 268 -10.67 0.01 10.03
CA ILE A 268 -11.81 -0.34 9.15
C ILE A 268 -12.97 -0.93 9.97
N ALA A 269 -12.69 -1.77 10.98
CA ALA A 269 -13.72 -2.29 11.87
C ALA A 269 -14.40 -1.18 12.70
N LEU A 270 -13.65 -0.16 13.12
CA LEU A 270 -14.19 1.04 13.77
C LEU A 270 -15.07 1.85 12.82
N LEU A 271 -14.65 2.00 11.55
CA LEU A 271 -15.45 2.65 10.51
C LEU A 271 -16.81 1.93 10.32
N ASP A 272 -16.79 0.60 10.29
CA ASP A 272 -18.01 -0.21 10.18
C ASP A 272 -18.93 -0.05 11.39
N SER A 273 -18.35 -0.01 12.58
CA SER A 273 -19.10 0.20 13.83
C SER A 273 -19.74 1.59 13.89
N ALA A 274 -19.04 2.63 13.43
CA ALA A 274 -19.57 3.99 13.40
C ALA A 274 -20.75 4.14 12.42
N LEU A 275 -20.71 3.44 11.28
CA LEU A 275 -21.79 3.44 10.30
C LEU A 275 -23.04 2.69 10.80
N ALA A 276 -22.86 1.64 11.59
CA ALA A 276 -23.98 0.89 12.19
C ALA A 276 -24.77 1.71 13.23
N VAL A 277 -24.16 2.73 13.84
CA VAL A 277 -24.79 3.61 14.85
C VAL A 277 -25.68 4.70 14.21
N VAL A 278 -25.77 4.78 12.87
CA VAL A 278 -26.70 5.70 12.17
C VAL A 278 -27.95 4.96 11.63
N PRO A 279 -28.94 4.58 12.47
CA PRO A 279 -30.27 4.21 11.99
C PRO A 279 -31.25 5.40 12.12
N GLY A 280 -31.87 5.79 11.00
CA GLY A 280 -33.16 6.51 11.01
C GLY A 280 -33.11 8.04 10.98
N GLY A 281 -32.71 8.63 9.85
CA GLY A 281 -33.19 9.96 9.49
C GLY A 281 -34.63 9.86 8.98
N ALA A 282 -35.61 10.27 9.79
CA ALA A 282 -37.01 10.35 9.37
C ALA A 282 -37.17 11.29 8.16
N PRO A 283 -38.12 11.03 7.24
CA PRO A 283 -38.50 12.03 6.24
C PRO A 283 -39.16 13.21 6.97
N ALA A 284 -38.65 14.42 6.74
CA ALA A 284 -39.29 15.65 7.20
C ALA A 284 -40.68 15.80 6.52
N PRO A 285 -41.68 16.36 7.23
CA PRO A 285 -43.04 16.55 6.74
C PRO A 285 -43.13 17.53 5.56
#